data_AF-A0A016C0J2-F1
#
_entry.id   AF-A0A016C0J2-F1
#
_cell.length_a   1.000
_cell.length_b   1.000
_cell.length_c   1.000
_cell.angle_alpha   90.00
_cell.angle_beta   90.00
_cell.angle_gamma   90.00
#
_symmetry.space_group_name_H-M   'P 1'
#
loop_
_entity.id
_entity.type
_entity.pdbx_description
1 polymer ?
#
loop_
_entity_poly.entity_id
_entity_poly.type
_entity_poly.pdbx_seq_one_letter_code
_entity_poly.pdbx_strand_id
1 'polypeptide(L)'
;METSKTYNRTINLLDKYTKFIKSIDTEDIGNNLTLDKLIELKSILSDINNIMTLISTRSIATKLSDILSFKNEDRERIFNDIDKQKPNTNGFDIRIDSPVKILVEVKCNSLIRNKKFGAAQINAILEDARKLRLESSRHIKASKSIQDTKDYIKIIAIVNFGNRSDKDLTSQLLRETKCKESTNSARKERMKVKKFLRPLYSLSQIHEITDLENVYLTILHINDLKNELERIRCEYSLSLK
;
A
#
# COMPACT_ATOMS: atom_id res chain seq x y z
N MET A 1 -1.12 -34.20 16.53
CA MET A 1 -1.71 -32.87 16.24
C MET A 1 -0.91 -32.27 15.11
N GLU A 2 -1.45 -32.25 13.89
CA GLU A 2 -0.88 -31.45 12.82
C GLU A 2 -0.96 -29.99 13.25
N THR A 3 0.18 -29.37 13.52
CA THR A 3 0.27 -27.93 13.67
C THR A 3 -0.05 -27.35 12.30
N SER A 4 -1.29 -26.90 12.10
CA SER A 4 -1.65 -26.05 10.98
C SER A 4 -0.67 -24.89 10.94
N LYS A 5 0.30 -24.93 10.01
CA LYS A 5 1.28 -23.84 9.84
C LYS A 5 0.51 -22.56 9.62
N THR A 6 0.53 -21.67 10.61
CA THR A 6 -0.08 -20.34 10.50
C THR A 6 0.50 -19.65 9.28
N TYR A 7 -0.37 -19.18 8.38
CA TYR A 7 0.03 -18.48 7.18
C TYR A 7 0.84 -17.23 7.54
N ASN A 8 2.02 -17.09 6.96
CA ASN A 8 2.83 -15.88 7.01
C ASN A 8 3.06 -15.38 5.58
N ARG A 9 2.47 -14.22 5.27
CA ARG A 9 2.52 -13.58 3.95
C ARG A 9 3.95 -13.29 3.52
N THR A 10 4.76 -12.77 4.43
CA THR A 10 6.17 -12.41 4.17
C THR A 10 6.96 -13.63 3.71
N ILE A 11 6.94 -14.72 4.49
CA ILE A 11 7.63 -15.97 4.14
C ILE A 11 7.07 -16.55 2.84
N ASN A 12 5.74 -16.58 2.68
CA ASN A 12 5.11 -17.17 1.50
C ASN A 12 5.49 -16.46 0.19
N LEU A 13 5.48 -15.12 0.18
CA LEU A 13 5.82 -14.35 -1.00
C LEU A 13 7.31 -14.45 -1.36
N LEU A 14 8.19 -14.40 -0.36
CA LEU A 14 9.64 -14.54 -0.58
C LEU A 14 10.04 -15.93 -1.06
N ASP A 15 9.40 -16.99 -0.54
CA ASP A 15 9.64 -18.36 -0.99
C ASP A 15 9.27 -18.56 -2.47
N LYS A 16 8.10 -18.05 -2.89
CA LYS A 16 7.69 -18.10 -4.30
C LYS A 16 8.67 -17.38 -5.21
N TYR A 17 9.05 -16.15 -4.85
CA TYR A 17 10.01 -15.36 -5.63
C TYR A 17 11.37 -16.08 -5.72
N THR A 18 11.88 -16.58 -4.60
CA THR A 18 13.20 -17.23 -4.55
C THR A 18 13.22 -18.53 -5.36
N LYS A 19 12.15 -19.34 -5.30
CA LYS A 19 12.02 -20.55 -6.13
C LYS A 19 12.04 -20.24 -7.61
N PHE A 20 11.35 -19.18 -8.03
CA PHE A 20 11.37 -18.75 -9.43
C PHE A 20 12.77 -18.28 -9.86
N ILE A 21 13.45 -17.45 -9.06
CA ILE A 21 14.82 -17.02 -9.41
C ILE A 21 15.77 -18.21 -9.56
N LYS A 22 15.65 -19.23 -8.69
CA LYS A 22 16.44 -20.46 -8.78
C LYS A 22 16.07 -21.35 -9.98
N SER A 23 14.89 -21.18 -10.57
CA SER A 23 14.45 -21.96 -11.73
C SER A 23 14.88 -21.36 -13.07
N ILE A 24 15.44 -20.15 -13.06
CA ILE A 24 16.01 -19.51 -14.26
C ILE A 24 17.46 -19.97 -14.40
N ASP A 25 17.74 -20.70 -15.48
CA ASP A 25 19.11 -21.00 -15.89
C ASP A 25 19.67 -19.84 -16.72
N THR A 26 20.54 -19.02 -16.14
CA THR A 26 21.06 -17.82 -16.82
C THR A 26 21.97 -18.12 -18.01
N GLU A 27 22.43 -19.36 -18.17
CA GLU A 27 23.33 -19.76 -19.26
C GLU A 27 22.57 -20.18 -20.54
N ASP A 28 21.28 -20.53 -20.43
CA ASP A 28 20.44 -20.97 -21.54
C ASP A 28 19.24 -20.04 -21.78
N ILE A 29 19.53 -18.89 -22.39
CA ILE A 29 18.52 -17.87 -22.73
C ILE A 29 17.46 -18.43 -23.70
N GLY A 30 17.85 -19.34 -24.60
CA GLY A 30 16.96 -19.93 -25.61
C GLY A 30 15.84 -20.74 -24.97
N ASN A 31 16.18 -21.60 -24.01
CA ASN A 31 15.20 -22.42 -23.29
C ASN A 31 14.36 -21.62 -22.27
N ASN A 32 14.83 -20.44 -21.85
CA ASN A 32 14.04 -19.52 -21.01
C ASN A 32 13.05 -18.66 -21.79
N LEU A 33 13.19 -18.54 -23.12
CA LEU A 33 12.27 -17.77 -23.97
C LEU A 33 11.17 -18.64 -24.58
N THR A 34 10.52 -19.43 -23.73
CA THR A 34 9.35 -20.25 -24.11
C THR A 34 8.05 -19.60 -23.64
N LEU A 35 6.93 -19.94 -24.29
CA LEU A 35 5.61 -19.41 -23.90
C LEU A 35 5.27 -19.75 -22.44
N ASP A 36 5.58 -20.96 -22.00
CA ASP A 36 5.34 -21.42 -20.63
C ASP A 36 6.12 -20.57 -19.61
N LYS A 37 7.40 -20.28 -19.91
CA LYS A 37 8.23 -19.40 -19.07
C LYS A 37 7.74 -17.96 -19.06
N LEU A 38 7.21 -17.45 -20.18
CA LEU A 38 6.58 -16.12 -20.23
C LEU A 38 5.28 -16.06 -19.38
N ILE A 39 4.49 -17.14 -19.37
CA ILE A 39 3.30 -17.25 -18.52
C ILE A 39 3.70 -17.31 -17.04
N GLU A 40 4.72 -18.10 -16.70
CA GLU A 40 5.28 -18.18 -15.34
C GLU A 40 5.77 -16.80 -14.88
N LEU A 41 6.55 -16.10 -15.70
CA LEU A 41 7.02 -14.74 -15.41
C LEU A 41 5.86 -13.77 -15.19
N LYS A 42 4.79 -13.85 -16.00
CA LYS A 42 3.59 -13.02 -15.81
C LYS A 42 2.91 -13.27 -14.47
N SER A 43 2.87 -14.52 -14.01
CA SER A 43 2.37 -14.87 -12.67
C SER A 43 3.26 -14.26 -11.58
N ILE A 44 4.58 -14.39 -11.72
CA ILE A 44 5.56 -13.86 -10.77
C ILE A 44 5.51 -12.33 -10.70
N LEU A 45 5.23 -11.61 -11.79
CA LEU A 45 5.01 -10.16 -11.75
C LEU A 45 3.91 -9.77 -10.75
N SER A 46 2.87 -10.58 -10.59
CA SER A 46 1.85 -10.36 -9.55
C SER A 46 2.42 -10.55 -8.15
N ASP A 47 3.24 -11.57 -7.93
CA ASP A 47 3.90 -11.80 -6.64
C ASP A 47 4.90 -10.69 -6.31
N ILE A 48 5.65 -10.18 -7.30
CA ILE A 48 6.54 -9.02 -7.13
C ILE A 48 5.73 -7.79 -6.69
N ASN A 49 4.59 -7.52 -7.33
CA ASN A 49 3.72 -6.42 -6.90
C ASN A 49 3.24 -6.61 -5.45
N ASN A 50 2.87 -7.84 -5.07
CA ASN A 50 2.44 -8.15 -3.70
C ASN A 50 3.57 -7.98 -2.67
N ILE A 51 4.81 -8.33 -3.04
CA ILE A 51 6.03 -8.13 -2.23
C ILE A 51 6.29 -6.64 -2.06
N MET A 52 6.26 -5.87 -3.15
CA MET A 52 6.47 -4.41 -3.11
C MET A 52 5.45 -3.72 -2.21
N THR A 53 4.17 -4.11 -2.30
CA THR A 53 3.13 -3.62 -1.38
C THR A 53 3.42 -4.03 0.05
N LEU A 54 3.76 -5.29 0.32
CA LEU A 54 4.10 -5.76 1.67
C LEU A 54 5.26 -4.95 2.30
N ILE A 55 6.37 -4.79 1.57
CA ILE A 55 7.53 -4.02 2.04
C ILE A 55 7.10 -2.58 2.34
N SER A 56 6.30 -1.97 1.47
CA SER A 56 5.83 -0.60 1.63
C SER A 56 4.87 -0.45 2.83
N THR A 57 3.97 -1.43 3.04
CA THR A 57 3.06 -1.51 4.18
C THR A 57 3.83 -1.67 5.50
N ARG A 58 4.80 -2.59 5.56
CA ARG A 58 5.63 -2.75 6.74
C ARG A 58 6.50 -1.51 7.00
N SER A 59 7.01 -0.88 5.94
CA SER A 59 7.82 0.34 6.06
C SER A 59 7.05 1.50 6.68
N ILE A 60 5.81 1.77 6.23
CA ILE A 60 4.98 2.80 6.87
C ILE A 60 4.57 2.41 8.30
N ALA A 61 4.29 1.12 8.56
CA ALA A 61 4.00 0.63 9.91
C ALA A 61 5.18 0.85 10.87
N THR A 62 6.42 0.57 10.43
CA THR A 62 7.66 0.83 11.17
C THR A 62 7.77 2.32 11.48
N LYS A 63 7.64 3.20 10.48
CA LYS A 63 7.74 4.66 10.68
C LYS A 63 6.67 5.19 11.63
N LEU A 64 5.42 4.76 11.47
CA LEU A 64 4.33 5.13 12.38
C LEU A 64 4.61 4.68 13.81
N SER A 65 5.07 3.44 13.97
CA SER A 65 5.40 2.86 15.28
C SER A 65 6.53 3.61 15.98
N ASP A 66 7.54 4.04 15.22
CA ASP A 66 8.68 4.79 15.75
C ASP A 66 8.25 6.22 16.13
N ILE A 67 7.54 6.93 15.26
CA ILE A 67 7.07 8.30 15.49
C ILE A 67 6.11 8.38 16.68
N LEU A 68 5.18 7.45 16.77
CA LEU A 68 4.17 7.40 17.83
C LEU A 68 4.65 6.65 19.07
N SER A 69 5.90 6.19 19.08
CA SER A 69 6.50 5.48 20.22
C SER A 69 5.65 4.31 20.70
N PHE A 70 5.12 3.51 19.76
CA PHE A 70 4.31 2.35 20.08
C PHE A 70 5.11 1.34 20.91
N LYS A 71 4.47 0.77 21.95
CA LYS A 71 5.04 -0.29 22.76
C LYS A 71 5.27 -1.55 21.93
N ASN A 72 6.22 -2.39 22.34
CA ASN A 72 6.55 -3.62 21.62
C ASN A 72 5.33 -4.52 21.38
N GLU A 73 4.42 -4.63 22.36
CA GLU A 73 3.18 -5.40 22.23
C GLU A 73 2.28 -4.87 21.10
N ASP A 74 2.10 -3.55 21.00
CA ASP A 74 1.30 -2.93 19.93
C ASP A 74 1.98 -3.11 18.57
N ARG A 75 3.31 -2.97 18.52
CA ARG A 75 4.10 -3.23 17.30
C ARG A 75 3.90 -4.66 16.84
N GLU A 76 4.14 -5.64 17.70
CA GLU A 76 3.97 -7.05 17.37
C GLU A 76 2.56 -7.37 16.88
N ARG A 77 1.51 -6.81 17.51
CA ARG A 77 0.14 -6.96 17.02
C ARG A 77 -0.02 -6.44 15.59
N ILE A 78 0.42 -5.21 15.33
CA ILE A 78 0.31 -4.57 14.01
C ILE A 78 1.04 -5.37 12.94
N PHE A 79 2.29 -5.78 13.18
CA PHE A 79 3.07 -6.57 12.20
C PHE A 79 2.48 -7.96 11.99
N ASN A 80 1.99 -8.62 13.05
CA ASN A 80 1.29 -9.89 12.94
C ASN A 80 0.00 -9.78 12.10
N ASP A 81 -0.76 -8.70 12.24
CA ASP A 81 -1.96 -8.47 11.45
C ASP A 81 -1.62 -8.27 9.96
N ILE A 82 -0.57 -7.49 9.67
CA ILE A 82 -0.05 -7.30 8.29
C ILE A 82 0.40 -8.63 7.69
N ASP A 83 1.17 -9.44 8.44
CA ASP A 83 1.74 -10.69 7.96
C ASP A 83 0.71 -11.82 7.81
N LYS A 84 -0.42 -11.78 8.55
CA LYS A 84 -1.51 -12.76 8.43
C LYS A 84 -2.50 -12.43 7.32
N GLN A 85 -2.57 -11.18 6.87
CA GLN A 85 -3.49 -10.75 5.82
C GLN A 85 -3.09 -11.37 4.47
N LYS A 86 -4.01 -12.08 3.81
CA LYS A 86 -3.75 -12.61 2.46
C LYS A 86 -3.68 -11.47 1.43
N PRO A 87 -2.88 -11.59 0.35
CA PRO A 87 -2.95 -10.67 -0.78
C PRO A 87 -4.40 -10.53 -1.29
N ASN A 88 -4.79 -9.32 -1.70
CA ASN A 88 -6.14 -9.01 -2.21
C ASN A 88 -7.29 -9.23 -1.22
N THR A 89 -7.01 -9.30 0.08
CA THR A 89 -8.08 -9.32 1.10
C THR A 89 -8.77 -7.96 1.16
N ASN A 90 -10.10 -7.96 1.23
CA ASN A 90 -10.89 -6.74 1.41
C ASN A 90 -10.54 -6.05 2.73
N GLY A 91 -10.25 -4.76 2.70
CA GLY A 91 -9.90 -3.96 3.87
C GLY A 91 -8.91 -2.87 3.51
N PHE A 92 -8.35 -2.22 4.53
CA PHE A 92 -7.22 -1.31 4.41
C PHE A 92 -5.91 -2.10 4.55
N ASP A 93 -4.80 -1.56 4.03
CA ASP A 93 -3.48 -2.18 4.20
C ASP A 93 -3.01 -2.18 5.66
N ILE A 94 -3.40 -1.15 6.43
CA ILE A 94 -3.16 -1.09 7.88
C ILE A 94 -4.39 -0.51 8.57
N ARG A 95 -4.78 -1.15 9.67
CA ARG A 95 -5.75 -0.64 10.62
C ARG A 95 -5.17 -0.72 12.03
N ILE A 96 -5.05 0.42 12.69
CA ILE A 96 -4.60 0.54 14.07
C ILE A 96 -5.78 1.10 14.85
N ASP A 97 -6.28 0.34 15.83
CA ASP A 97 -7.40 0.75 16.69
C ASP A 97 -6.92 1.33 18.04
N SER A 98 -5.65 1.09 18.39
CA SER A 98 -4.98 1.52 19.62
C SER A 98 -3.45 1.52 19.41
N PRO A 99 -2.69 2.45 20.01
CA PRO A 99 -3.12 3.52 20.92
C PRO A 99 -3.72 4.74 20.21
N VAL A 100 -3.49 4.87 18.90
CA VAL A 100 -4.05 5.96 18.07
C VAL A 100 -4.77 5.33 16.89
N LYS A 101 -6.00 5.79 16.61
CA LYS A 101 -6.83 5.27 15.52
C LYS A 101 -6.32 5.74 14.17
N ILE A 102 -5.71 4.84 13.40
CA ILE A 102 -5.09 5.14 12.10
C ILE A 102 -5.51 4.10 11.06
N LEU A 103 -5.91 4.57 9.88
CA LEU A 103 -6.10 3.76 8.68
C LEU A 103 -5.09 4.17 7.62
N VAL A 104 -4.44 3.18 7.01
CA VAL A 104 -3.47 3.42 5.94
C VAL A 104 -3.80 2.58 4.73
N GLU A 105 -3.79 3.22 3.58
CA GLU A 105 -3.73 2.58 2.28
C GLU A 105 -2.40 2.89 1.61
N VAL A 106 -1.75 1.89 1.01
CA VAL A 106 -0.43 2.01 0.39
C VAL A 106 -0.55 1.91 -1.12
N LYS A 107 0.16 2.79 -1.83
CA LYS A 107 0.14 2.85 -3.30
C LYS A 107 1.54 2.80 -3.90
N CYS A 108 1.89 1.61 -4.39
CA CYS A 108 3.13 1.31 -5.12
C CYS A 108 3.04 1.71 -6.60
N ASN A 109 2.76 2.99 -6.89
CA ASN A 109 2.57 3.45 -8.27
C ASN A 109 3.90 3.75 -8.97
N SER A 110 4.27 2.97 -9.98
CA SER A 110 5.33 3.35 -10.92
C SER A 110 4.86 4.49 -11.83
N LEU A 111 5.50 5.66 -11.75
CA LEU A 111 5.11 6.82 -12.54
C LEU A 111 5.31 6.57 -14.05
N ILE A 112 4.40 7.09 -14.87
CA ILE A 112 4.55 7.04 -16.33
C ILE A 112 5.78 7.86 -16.72
N ARG A 113 6.76 7.20 -17.36
CA ARG A 113 8.05 7.78 -17.77
C ARG A 113 8.78 8.46 -16.61
N ASN A 114 8.62 7.97 -15.37
CA ASN A 114 9.16 8.57 -14.14
C ASN A 114 8.74 10.03 -13.91
N LYS A 115 7.64 10.48 -14.52
CA LYS A 115 7.23 11.90 -14.52
C LYS A 115 5.88 12.13 -13.85
N LYS A 116 4.86 11.35 -14.22
CA LYS A 116 3.48 11.65 -13.80
C LYS A 116 2.65 10.42 -13.48
N PHE A 117 1.64 10.60 -12.64
CA PHE A 117 0.60 9.58 -12.46
C PHE A 117 -0.24 9.46 -13.73
N GLY A 118 -0.52 8.21 -14.12
CA GLY A 118 -1.53 7.90 -15.12
C GLY A 118 -2.94 8.14 -14.61
N ALA A 119 -3.89 8.30 -15.53
CA ALA A 119 -5.29 8.51 -15.16
C ALA A 119 -5.86 7.37 -14.31
N ALA A 120 -5.48 6.11 -14.62
CA ALA A 120 -5.88 4.95 -13.83
C ALA A 120 -5.30 4.99 -12.40
N GLN A 121 -4.04 5.41 -12.24
CA GLN A 121 -3.38 5.54 -10.93
C GLN A 121 -4.05 6.61 -10.08
N ILE A 122 -4.33 7.79 -10.67
CA ILE A 122 -5.06 8.87 -9.99
C ILE A 122 -6.45 8.37 -9.59
N ASN A 123 -7.18 7.72 -10.50
CA ASN A 123 -8.52 7.22 -10.20
C ASN A 123 -8.51 6.19 -9.05
N ALA A 124 -7.52 5.29 -9.01
CA ALA A 124 -7.37 4.32 -7.93
C ALA A 124 -7.15 5.02 -6.59
N ILE A 125 -6.19 5.97 -6.53
CA ILE A 125 -5.92 6.77 -5.32
C ILE A 125 -7.18 7.50 -4.83
N LEU A 126 -7.94 8.12 -5.75
CA LEU A 126 -9.17 8.83 -5.38
C LEU A 126 -10.26 7.88 -4.89
N GLU A 127 -10.35 6.67 -5.44
CA GLU A 127 -11.31 5.67 -4.98
C GLU A 127 -10.98 5.20 -3.56
N ASP A 128 -9.70 5.00 -3.24
CA ASP A 128 -9.29 4.61 -1.90
C ASP A 128 -9.45 5.77 -0.89
N ALA A 129 -9.24 7.01 -1.32
CA ALA A 129 -9.59 8.17 -0.51
C ALA A 129 -11.10 8.20 -0.17
N ARG A 130 -11.97 7.82 -1.12
CA ARG A 130 -13.41 7.73 -0.86
C ARG A 130 -13.77 6.61 0.10
N LYS A 131 -13.13 5.45 -0.03
CA LYS A 131 -13.29 4.32 0.90
C LYS A 131 -12.88 4.73 2.32
N LEU A 132 -11.71 5.36 2.47
CA LEU A 132 -11.19 5.84 3.76
C LEU A 132 -12.16 6.83 4.42
N ARG A 133 -12.82 7.70 3.65
CA ARG A 133 -13.79 8.70 4.15
C ARG A 133 -15.20 8.18 4.40
N LEU A 134 -15.51 6.93 4.05
CA LEU A 134 -16.88 6.41 4.07
C LEU A 134 -17.86 7.29 3.30
N GLU A 135 -17.46 7.82 2.14
CA GLU A 135 -18.43 8.44 1.25
C GLU A 135 -19.38 7.35 0.76
N SER A 136 -20.56 7.29 1.39
CA SER A 136 -21.62 6.30 1.20
C SER A 136 -21.74 5.95 -0.28
N SER A 137 -21.25 4.79 -0.66
CA SER A 137 -21.53 4.31 -1.99
C SER A 137 -22.88 3.62 -1.93
N ARG A 138 -23.93 4.30 -2.41
CA ARG A 138 -25.17 3.65 -2.87
C ARG A 138 -24.92 2.53 -3.91
N HIS A 139 -23.66 2.35 -4.34
CA HIS A 139 -23.19 1.32 -5.27
C HIS A 139 -22.17 0.33 -4.69
N ILE A 140 -21.72 0.46 -3.43
CA ILE A 140 -21.00 -0.65 -2.77
C ILE A 140 -22.10 -1.55 -2.25
N LYS A 141 -22.30 -2.69 -2.93
CA LYS A 141 -23.28 -3.71 -2.53
C LYS A 141 -23.19 -3.88 -1.01
N ALA A 142 -24.32 -3.67 -0.35
CA ALA A 142 -24.52 -3.90 1.06
C ALA A 142 -24.18 -5.37 1.36
N SER A 143 -22.92 -5.62 1.69
CA SER A 143 -22.48 -6.86 2.31
C SER A 143 -21.24 -6.58 3.14
N LYS A 144 -21.41 -6.74 4.45
CA LYS A 144 -20.40 -6.86 5.51
C LYS A 144 -19.77 -5.55 5.99
N SER A 145 -20.26 -5.12 7.16
CA SER A 145 -19.76 -4.05 8.05
C SER A 145 -19.10 -2.88 7.34
N ILE A 146 -19.89 -1.86 7.01
CA ILE A 146 -19.39 -0.50 6.85
C ILE A 146 -18.76 -0.12 8.19
N GLN A 147 -17.44 -0.29 8.31
CA GLN A 147 -16.70 0.04 9.53
C GLN A 147 -16.68 1.56 9.65
N ASP A 148 -17.20 2.13 10.75
CA ASP A 148 -17.10 3.56 10.99
C ASP A 148 -15.61 3.96 11.07
N THR A 149 -15.20 4.93 10.26
CA THR A 149 -13.83 5.43 10.14
C THR A 149 -13.73 6.89 10.55
N LYS A 150 -14.83 7.51 11.01
CA LYS A 150 -14.90 8.95 11.30
C LYS A 150 -13.84 9.39 12.31
N ASP A 151 -13.55 8.55 13.29
CA ASP A 151 -12.61 8.78 14.37
C ASP A 151 -11.17 8.31 14.08
N TYR A 152 -10.88 7.93 12.83
CA TYR A 152 -9.53 7.53 12.40
C TYR A 152 -8.82 8.66 11.65
N ILE A 153 -7.51 8.79 11.89
CA ILE A 153 -6.59 9.47 10.99
C ILE A 153 -6.47 8.61 9.72
N LYS A 154 -6.73 9.20 8.55
CA LYS A 154 -6.78 8.48 7.26
C LYS A 154 -5.55 8.85 6.43
N ILE A 155 -4.75 7.87 6.07
CA ILE A 155 -3.49 8.08 5.33
C ILE A 155 -3.51 7.30 4.02
N ILE A 156 -3.05 7.94 2.95
CA ILE A 156 -2.59 7.24 1.75
C ILE A 156 -1.09 7.43 1.66
N ALA A 157 -0.33 6.34 1.83
CA ALA A 157 1.11 6.33 1.67
C ALA A 157 1.46 5.99 0.21
N ILE A 158 2.13 6.92 -0.47
CA ILE A 158 2.47 6.78 -1.88
C ILE A 158 3.97 6.51 -1.99
N VAL A 159 4.33 5.42 -2.65
CA VAL A 159 5.74 5.07 -2.83
C VAL A 159 6.33 5.90 -3.98
N ASN A 160 7.41 6.60 -3.69
CA ASN A 160 8.19 7.34 -4.66
C ASN A 160 9.41 6.51 -5.08
N PHE A 161 9.29 5.81 -6.21
CA PHE A 161 10.37 5.02 -6.80
C PHE A 161 11.42 5.88 -7.52
N GLY A 162 11.17 7.17 -7.72
CA GLY A 162 12.05 8.06 -8.48
C GLY A 162 12.53 9.25 -7.66
N ASN A 163 13.27 10.13 -8.31
CA ASN A 163 13.84 11.32 -7.68
C ASN A 163 12.89 12.53 -7.78
N ARG A 164 11.57 12.31 -7.76
CA ARG A 164 10.59 13.40 -7.82
C ARG A 164 10.42 14.01 -6.44
N SER A 165 10.22 15.32 -6.38
CA SER A 165 9.93 15.98 -5.11
C SER A 165 8.55 15.58 -4.60
N ASP A 166 8.41 15.51 -3.27
CA ASP A 166 7.14 15.17 -2.63
C ASP A 166 6.03 16.16 -3.03
N LYS A 167 6.39 17.44 -3.17
CA LYS A 167 5.48 18.50 -3.64
C LYS A 167 5.01 18.28 -5.07
N ASP A 168 5.87 17.84 -5.98
CA ASP A 168 5.48 17.55 -7.36
C ASP A 168 4.56 16.34 -7.45
N LEU A 169 4.74 15.35 -6.58
CA LEU A 169 3.88 14.18 -6.53
C LEU A 169 2.51 14.52 -5.94
N THR A 170 2.47 15.16 -4.77
CA THR A 170 1.21 15.51 -4.12
C THR A 170 0.42 16.51 -4.94
N SER A 171 1.06 17.52 -5.55
CA SER A 171 0.38 18.51 -6.39
C SER A 171 -0.35 17.90 -7.59
N GLN A 172 0.16 16.80 -8.18
CA GLN A 172 -0.56 16.09 -9.26
C GLN A 172 -1.90 15.51 -8.79
N LEU A 173 -1.97 15.07 -7.53
CA LEU A 173 -3.17 14.51 -6.93
C LEU A 173 -4.14 15.61 -6.49
N LEU A 174 -3.60 16.68 -5.89
CA LEU A 174 -4.37 17.82 -5.39
C LEU A 174 -4.89 18.74 -6.49
N ARG A 175 -4.26 18.76 -7.67
CA ARG A 175 -4.66 19.64 -8.78
C ARG A 175 -6.13 19.46 -9.12
N GLU A 176 -6.89 20.55 -9.02
CA GLU A 176 -8.28 20.58 -9.44
C GLU A 176 -8.39 20.25 -10.93
N THR A 177 -9.38 19.43 -11.27
CA THR A 177 -9.67 19.10 -12.66
C THR A 177 -11.12 19.47 -12.93
N LYS A 178 -11.34 20.48 -13.77
CA LYS A 178 -12.68 20.91 -14.16
C LYS A 178 -13.42 19.75 -14.81
N CYS A 179 -14.57 19.38 -14.25
CA CYS A 179 -15.48 18.43 -14.87
C CYS A 179 -16.46 19.19 -15.75
N LYS A 180 -16.51 18.89 -17.05
CA LYS A 180 -17.54 19.41 -17.96
C LYS A 180 -18.92 18.84 -17.58
N GLU A 181 -20.01 19.48 -17.97
CA GLU A 181 -21.37 18.98 -17.73
C GLU A 181 -21.58 17.55 -18.25
N SER A 182 -21.04 17.23 -19.43
CA SER A 182 -21.08 15.89 -20.04
C SER A 182 -20.21 14.84 -19.36
N THR A 183 -19.47 15.18 -18.29
CA THR A 183 -18.65 14.23 -17.55
C THR A 183 -19.53 13.21 -16.82
N ASN A 184 -19.22 11.92 -16.97
CA ASN A 184 -19.92 10.83 -16.28
C ASN A 184 -19.96 11.07 -14.76
N SER A 185 -21.11 10.77 -14.14
CA SER A 185 -21.40 10.90 -12.71
C SER A 185 -20.33 10.24 -11.83
N ALA A 186 -19.87 9.03 -12.16
CA ALA A 186 -18.86 8.31 -11.39
C ALA A 186 -17.53 9.09 -11.32
N ARG A 187 -17.16 9.79 -12.40
CA ARG A 187 -15.97 10.66 -12.40
C ARG A 187 -16.22 11.93 -11.59
N LYS A 188 -17.40 12.55 -11.69
CA LYS A 188 -17.76 13.72 -10.88
C LYS A 188 -17.68 13.41 -9.38
N GLU A 189 -18.23 12.28 -8.94
CA GLU A 189 -18.13 11.82 -7.55
C GLU A 189 -16.68 11.61 -7.11
N ARG A 190 -15.86 10.92 -7.91
CA ARG A 190 -14.43 10.75 -7.61
C ARG A 190 -13.68 12.07 -7.46
N MET A 191 -14.04 13.08 -8.24
CA MET A 191 -13.37 14.38 -8.17
C MET A 191 -13.76 15.18 -6.93
N LYS A 192 -14.93 14.94 -6.33
CA LYS A 192 -15.35 15.61 -5.08
C LYS A 192 -14.43 15.29 -3.92
N VAL A 193 -13.84 14.09 -3.86
CA VAL A 193 -12.97 13.69 -2.75
C VAL A 193 -11.68 14.53 -2.67
N LYS A 194 -11.26 15.14 -3.79
CA LYS A 194 -10.02 15.92 -3.84
C LYS A 194 -9.97 17.07 -2.83
N LYS A 195 -11.12 17.68 -2.52
CA LYS A 195 -11.21 18.78 -1.54
C LYS A 195 -10.86 18.36 -0.11
N PHE A 196 -10.82 17.06 0.17
CA PHE A 196 -10.47 16.48 1.46
C PHE A 196 -9.06 15.88 1.48
N LEU A 197 -8.35 15.92 0.36
CA LEU A 197 -6.95 15.50 0.33
C LEU A 197 -6.08 16.61 0.92
N ARG A 198 -5.17 16.24 1.82
CA ARG A 198 -4.17 17.14 2.40
C ARG A 198 -2.79 16.52 2.27
N PRO A 199 -1.75 17.28 1.89
CA PRO A 199 -0.40 16.76 1.94
C PRO A 199 0.06 16.62 3.40
N LEU A 200 0.74 15.51 3.70
CA LEU A 200 1.48 15.27 4.94
C LEU A 200 2.94 15.04 4.57
N TYR A 201 3.68 16.15 4.39
CA TYR A 201 5.06 16.12 3.92
C TYR A 201 6.02 15.51 4.94
N SER A 202 5.76 15.69 6.23
CA SER A 202 6.45 14.97 7.29
C SER A 202 5.46 14.10 8.04
N LEU A 203 5.67 12.79 8.02
CA LEU A 203 4.88 11.86 8.83
C LEU A 203 5.03 12.14 10.33
N SER A 204 6.11 12.81 10.76
CA SER A 204 6.28 13.21 12.16
C SER A 204 5.12 14.06 12.68
N GLN A 205 4.47 14.84 11.81
CA GLN A 205 3.35 15.73 12.16
C GLN A 205 2.04 14.98 12.42
N ILE A 206 2.03 13.64 12.34
CA ILE A 206 0.82 12.84 12.57
C ILE A 206 0.20 13.08 13.95
N HIS A 207 0.99 13.43 14.97
CA HIS A 207 0.52 13.75 16.32
C HIS A 207 -0.25 15.09 16.39
N GLU A 208 -0.07 15.97 15.40
CA GLU A 208 -0.73 17.28 15.31
C GLU A 208 -2.07 17.20 14.58
N ILE A 209 -2.38 16.04 13.96
CA ILE A 209 -3.59 15.86 13.16
C ILE A 209 -4.81 15.76 14.08
N THR A 210 -5.66 16.78 14.02
CA THR A 210 -6.97 16.83 14.71
C THR A 210 -8.15 16.77 13.75
N ASP A 211 -7.96 17.15 12.48
CA ASP A 211 -9.00 17.10 11.46
C ASP A 211 -9.10 15.69 10.83
N LEU A 212 -9.99 14.89 11.39
CA LEU A 212 -10.23 13.51 10.96
C LEU A 212 -11.14 13.43 9.72
N GLU A 213 -11.66 14.55 9.19
CA GLU A 213 -12.44 14.53 7.96
C GLU A 213 -11.57 14.37 6.72
N ASN A 214 -10.28 14.74 6.79
CA ASN A 214 -9.36 14.71 5.66
C ASN A 214 -8.69 13.34 5.47
N VAL A 215 -8.15 13.15 4.26
CA VAL A 215 -7.23 12.06 3.94
C VAL A 215 -5.85 12.66 3.65
N TYR A 216 -4.86 12.19 4.39
CA TYR A 216 -3.50 12.71 4.37
C TYR A 216 -2.63 11.91 3.41
N LEU A 217 -2.00 12.61 2.46
CA LEU A 217 -1.10 12.02 1.47
C LEU A 217 0.33 12.12 1.98
N THR A 218 0.96 10.99 2.28
CA THR A 218 2.37 10.95 2.67
C THR A 218 3.19 10.20 1.63
N ILE A 219 4.48 10.53 1.52
CA ILE A 219 5.38 9.91 0.56
C ILE A 219 6.33 8.95 1.29
N LEU A 220 6.40 7.71 0.81
CA LEU A 220 7.42 6.74 1.19
C LEU A 220 8.56 6.78 0.18
N HIS A 221 9.78 6.97 0.67
CA HIS A 221 10.97 7.03 -0.16
C HIS A 221 11.60 5.65 -0.32
N ILE A 222 12.33 5.44 -1.41
CA ILE A 222 12.96 4.14 -1.68
C ILE A 222 13.91 3.67 -0.56
N ASN A 223 14.52 4.60 0.17
CA ASN A 223 15.37 4.25 1.32
C ASN A 223 14.56 3.68 2.49
N ASP A 224 13.32 4.14 2.70
CA ASP A 224 12.43 3.57 3.71
C ASP A 224 12.13 2.09 3.39
N LEU A 225 11.95 1.77 2.10
CA LEU A 225 11.71 0.40 1.63
C LEU A 225 12.97 -0.47 1.72
N LYS A 226 14.14 0.06 1.38
CA LYS A 226 15.42 -0.67 1.51
C LYS A 226 15.69 -1.09 2.95
N ASN A 227 15.48 -0.16 3.89
CA ASN A 227 15.67 -0.45 5.31
C ASN A 227 14.71 -1.55 5.80
N GLU A 228 13.45 -1.51 5.37
CA GLU A 228 12.48 -2.55 5.71
C GLU A 228 12.81 -3.90 5.05
N LEU A 229 13.28 -3.88 3.80
CA LEU A 229 13.72 -5.11 3.11
C LEU A 229 14.84 -5.81 3.87
N GLU A 230 15.83 -5.08 4.41
CA GLU A 230 16.90 -5.70 5.21
C GLU A 230 16.36 -6.35 6.49
N ARG A 231 15.37 -5.74 7.17
CA ARG A 231 14.70 -6.36 8.33
C ARG A 231 14.00 -7.66 7.94
N ILE A 232 13.21 -7.61 6.87
CA ILE A 232 12.49 -8.77 6.32
C ILE A 232 13.48 -9.89 5.93
N ARG A 233 14.62 -9.56 5.33
CA ARG A 233 15.65 -10.54 4.96
C ARG A 233 16.23 -11.25 6.17
N CYS A 234 16.49 -10.53 7.27
CA CYS A 234 16.92 -11.12 8.52
C CYS A 234 15.88 -12.09 9.09
N GLU A 235 14.61 -11.67 9.15
CA GLU A 235 13.49 -12.51 9.61
C GLU A 235 13.32 -13.77 8.76
N TYR A 236 13.35 -13.63 7.43
CA TYR A 236 13.23 -14.74 6.50
C TYR A 236 14.39 -15.73 6.66
N SER A 237 15.62 -15.23 6.81
CA SER A 237 16.81 -16.09 7.01
C SER A 237 16.73 -16.89 8.30
N LEU A 238 16.16 -16.32 9.37
CA LEU A 238 15.91 -17.03 10.63
C LEU A 238 14.82 -18.10 10.47
N SER A 239 13.81 -17.88 9.64
CA SER A 239 12.72 -18.85 9.40
C SER A 239 13.14 -20.09 8.59
N LEU A 240 14.29 -20.04 7.93
CA LEU A 240 14.86 -21.15 7.14
C LEU A 240 15.75 -22.09 7.96
N LYS A 241 16.08 -21.71 9.21
CA LYS A 241 16.84 -22.54 10.16
C LYS A 241 15.90 -23.38 11.00
#